data_AF-A0A7Z7N1G5-F1
#
_entry.id   AF-A0A7Z7N1G5-F1
#
_cell.length_a   1.000
_cell.length_b   1.000
_cell.length_c   1.000
_cell.angle_alpha   90.00
_cell.angle_beta   90.00
_cell.angle_gamma   90.00
#
_symmetry.space_group_name_H-M   'P 1'
#
loop_
_entity.id
_entity.type
_entity.pdbx_description
1 polymer ?
#
loop_
_entity_poly.entity_id
_entity_poly.type
_entity_poly.pdbx_seq_one_letter_code
_entity_poly.pdbx_strand_id
1 'polypeptide(L)'
;MSIYLDDAQRHDIHRLRASWRWRSQWPTWLLIACVYGGWFAVALNARTLGMPLALGALALLSCWYMSLQHELLHGHPTRFPLVNALFGVAPLAVWFPYAVYRESHLRHHDDAHLTDPARDPESFFVSAERWERAGTCLRALFAFRNTLPGRVLIGPAFAIAGTLRGAASSIVRGDLRAAGSWALHGALLAVLIDWLDSRCGIGWFAFLFGVGYPALALGAIRSFHEHREAADPAERTVINEAGWFWRLLFLNNNYHLVHHDLPHVPWFALPGIYEKARPAYLKRCNGFMYAGYWAMARRLAFAAVAHPVHVRTSAGILHRPAVSGTHATAAGIAAIVRAVQPRKPCLPPSPGHARRAQSASPPPSAHSAARALFGRQT
;
A
#
# COMPACT_ATOMS: atom_id res chain seq x y z
N MET A 1 -1.55 -19.75 -7.86
CA MET A 1 -2.32 -21.01 -8.06
C MET A 1 -3.69 -20.80 -7.43
N SER A 2 -4.79 -21.32 -7.97
CA SER A 2 -6.09 -21.12 -7.31
C SER A 2 -6.21 -21.98 -6.05
N ILE A 3 -6.55 -21.33 -4.94
CA ILE A 3 -6.86 -21.92 -3.64
C ILE A 3 -8.39 -21.85 -3.47
N TYR A 4 -9.02 -23.00 -3.34
CA TYR A 4 -10.44 -23.10 -3.01
C TYR A 4 -10.59 -23.39 -1.52
N LEU A 5 -11.61 -22.83 -0.88
CA LEU A 5 -11.91 -23.12 0.53
C LEU A 5 -12.39 -24.57 0.73
N ASP A 6 -13.18 -25.06 -0.23
CA ASP A 6 -13.72 -26.41 -0.29
C ASP A 6 -14.18 -26.76 -1.73
N ASP A 7 -14.56 -28.03 -1.95
CA ASP A 7 -15.06 -28.49 -3.25
C ASP A 7 -16.43 -27.90 -3.62
N ALA A 8 -17.24 -27.45 -2.66
CA ALA A 8 -18.53 -26.83 -2.95
C ALA A 8 -18.32 -25.46 -3.61
N GLN A 9 -17.42 -24.63 -3.07
CA GLN A 9 -16.99 -23.37 -3.65
C GLN A 9 -16.38 -23.58 -5.04
N ARG A 10 -15.55 -24.61 -5.21
CA ARG A 10 -14.96 -24.98 -6.50
C ARG A 10 -16.04 -25.28 -7.55
N HIS A 11 -17.01 -26.15 -7.22
CA HIS A 11 -18.13 -26.45 -8.11
C HIS A 11 -18.99 -25.20 -8.41
N ASP A 12 -19.22 -24.34 -7.42
CA ASP A 12 -19.93 -23.07 -7.60
C ASP A 12 -19.23 -22.14 -8.60
N ILE A 13 -17.91 -22.01 -8.51
CA ILE A 13 -17.11 -21.21 -9.43
C ILE A 13 -17.13 -21.82 -10.84
N HIS A 14 -17.09 -23.14 -10.98
CA HIS A 14 -17.28 -23.80 -12.28
C HIS A 14 -18.66 -23.50 -12.89
N ARG A 15 -19.74 -23.50 -12.09
CA ARG A 15 -21.08 -23.09 -12.56
C ARG A 15 -21.13 -21.61 -12.95
N LEU A 16 -20.56 -20.72 -12.14
CA LEU A 16 -20.49 -19.28 -12.46
C LEU A 16 -19.71 -19.02 -13.75
N ARG A 17 -18.61 -19.76 -13.99
CA ARG A 17 -17.80 -19.67 -15.21
C ARG A 17 -18.54 -20.10 -16.48
N ALA A 18 -19.52 -20.99 -16.36
CA ALA A 18 -20.39 -21.39 -17.47
C ALA A 18 -21.46 -20.33 -17.83
N SER A 19 -21.76 -19.39 -16.92
CA SER A 19 -22.79 -18.36 -17.14
C SER A 19 -22.47 -17.43 -18.31
N TRP A 20 -23.52 -16.92 -18.97
CA TRP A 20 -23.37 -15.98 -20.09
C TRP A 20 -22.58 -14.71 -19.69
N ARG A 21 -22.81 -14.17 -18.49
CA ARG A 21 -22.09 -12.99 -17.97
C ARG A 21 -20.58 -13.23 -17.87
N TRP A 22 -20.17 -14.41 -17.39
CA TRP A 22 -18.75 -14.75 -17.29
C TRP A 22 -18.13 -15.06 -18.66
N ARG A 23 -18.85 -15.80 -19.52
CA ARG A 23 -18.33 -16.21 -20.84
C ARG A 23 -18.21 -15.06 -21.83
N SER A 24 -19.13 -14.11 -21.80
CA SER A 24 -19.11 -12.91 -22.66
C SER A 24 -18.15 -11.83 -22.17
N GLN A 25 -17.85 -11.80 -20.86
CA GLN A 25 -17.10 -10.71 -20.21
C GLN A 25 -17.68 -9.31 -20.48
N TRP A 26 -18.98 -9.22 -20.79
CA TRP A 26 -19.64 -7.94 -21.11
C TRP A 26 -19.44 -6.85 -20.05
N PRO A 27 -19.37 -7.12 -18.72
CA PRO A 27 -19.12 -6.06 -17.74
C PRO A 27 -17.71 -5.46 -17.88
N THR A 28 -16.74 -6.28 -18.27
CA THR A 28 -15.34 -5.87 -18.48
C THR A 28 -15.18 -5.17 -19.83
N TRP A 29 -15.92 -5.57 -20.87
CA TRP A 29 -16.00 -4.82 -22.13
C TRP A 29 -16.66 -3.45 -21.97
N LEU A 30 -17.78 -3.38 -21.23
CA LEU A 30 -18.43 -2.11 -20.89
C LEU A 30 -17.50 -1.21 -20.06
N LEU A 31 -16.80 -1.79 -19.08
CA LEU A 31 -15.77 -1.09 -18.30
C LEU A 31 -14.68 -0.49 -19.18
N ILE A 32 -14.12 -1.25 -20.13
CA ILE A 32 -13.13 -0.74 -21.10
C ILE A 32 -13.71 0.47 -21.85
N ALA A 33 -14.92 0.34 -22.39
CA ALA A 33 -15.59 1.44 -23.11
C ALA A 33 -15.83 2.67 -22.23
N CYS A 34 -16.26 2.49 -20.97
CA CYS A 34 -16.49 3.57 -20.02
C CYS A 34 -15.20 4.27 -19.57
N VAL A 35 -14.12 3.52 -19.30
CA VAL A 35 -12.83 4.07 -18.89
C VAL A 35 -12.21 4.87 -20.05
N TYR A 36 -12.08 4.26 -21.23
CA TYR A 36 -11.51 4.93 -22.40
C TYR A 36 -12.38 6.10 -22.87
N GLY A 37 -13.68 5.86 -23.07
CA GLY A 37 -14.62 6.88 -23.51
C GLY A 37 -14.71 8.05 -22.53
N GLY A 38 -14.79 7.77 -21.23
CA GLY A 38 -14.79 8.79 -20.18
C GLY A 38 -13.49 9.60 -20.14
N TRP A 39 -12.34 8.93 -20.20
CA TRP A 39 -11.03 9.60 -20.15
C TRP A 39 -10.83 10.55 -21.33
N PHE A 40 -11.08 10.07 -22.56
CA PHE A 40 -10.96 10.91 -23.76
C PHE A 40 -12.04 12.00 -23.83
N ALA A 41 -13.27 11.74 -23.37
CA ALA A 41 -14.31 12.76 -23.29
C ALA A 41 -13.96 13.89 -22.31
N VAL A 42 -13.43 13.57 -21.12
CA VAL A 42 -12.98 14.58 -20.15
C VAL A 42 -11.79 15.37 -20.70
N ALA A 43 -10.81 14.72 -21.33
CA ALA A 43 -9.66 15.40 -21.94
C ALA A 43 -10.11 16.40 -23.02
N LEU A 44 -10.91 15.95 -23.99
CA LEU A 44 -11.42 16.78 -25.08
C LEU A 44 -12.28 17.96 -24.59
N ASN A 45 -12.98 17.82 -23.46
CA ASN A 45 -13.83 18.86 -22.88
C ASN A 45 -13.16 19.61 -21.71
N ALA A 46 -11.85 19.44 -21.50
CA ALA A 46 -11.15 19.97 -20.32
C ALA A 46 -11.25 21.49 -20.16
N ARG A 47 -11.30 22.24 -21.27
CA ARG A 47 -11.49 23.69 -21.27
C ARG A 47 -12.88 24.09 -20.79
N THR A 48 -13.91 23.37 -21.22
CA THR A 48 -15.32 23.60 -20.84
C THR A 48 -15.60 23.19 -19.39
N LEU A 49 -14.97 22.11 -18.92
CA LEU A 49 -15.06 21.64 -17.53
C LEU A 49 -14.27 22.52 -16.54
N GLY A 50 -13.29 23.29 -17.05
CA GLY A 50 -12.31 23.98 -16.23
C GLY A 50 -11.17 23.05 -15.80
N MET A 51 -9.93 23.54 -15.92
CA MET A 51 -8.73 22.71 -15.77
C MET A 51 -8.65 21.93 -14.44
N PRO A 52 -8.93 22.50 -13.25
CA PRO A 52 -8.86 21.74 -11.99
C PRO A 52 -9.83 20.55 -11.93
N LEU A 53 -11.06 20.73 -12.43
CA LEU A 53 -12.07 19.67 -12.46
C LEU A 53 -11.71 18.60 -13.50
N ALA A 54 -11.21 19.01 -14.67
CA ALA A 54 -10.74 18.10 -15.71
C ALA A 54 -9.58 17.23 -15.21
N LEU A 55 -8.56 17.82 -14.58
CA LEU A 55 -7.43 17.08 -14.00
C LEU A 55 -7.87 16.12 -12.89
N GLY A 56 -8.76 16.53 -12.00
CA GLY A 56 -9.31 15.68 -10.95
C GLY A 56 -10.12 14.49 -11.49
N ALA A 57 -10.96 14.73 -12.51
CA ALA A 57 -11.72 13.69 -13.19
C ALA A 57 -10.80 12.72 -13.96
N LEU A 58 -9.79 13.24 -14.66
CA LEU A 58 -8.76 12.41 -15.32
C LEU A 58 -7.97 11.59 -14.31
N ALA A 59 -7.62 12.12 -13.14
CA ALA A 59 -6.92 11.38 -12.09
C ALA A 59 -7.77 10.20 -11.56
N LEU A 60 -9.07 10.43 -11.34
CA LEU A 60 -10.02 9.39 -10.95
C LEU A 60 -10.17 8.31 -12.04
N LEU A 61 -10.34 8.73 -13.30
CA LEU A 61 -10.44 7.82 -14.44
C LEU A 61 -9.15 7.04 -14.69
N SER A 62 -7.99 7.64 -14.42
CA SER A 62 -6.68 7.00 -14.54
C SER A 62 -6.42 6.01 -13.38
N CYS A 63 -6.94 6.29 -12.18
CA CYS A 63 -6.98 5.32 -11.08
C CYS A 63 -7.91 4.13 -11.41
N TRP A 64 -9.06 4.39 -12.03
CA TRP A 64 -9.95 3.34 -12.52
C TRP A 64 -9.30 2.53 -13.65
N TYR A 65 -8.56 3.19 -14.54
CA TYR A 65 -7.74 2.55 -15.58
C TYR A 65 -6.64 1.65 -14.99
N MET A 66 -5.96 2.03 -13.91
CA MET A 66 -5.01 1.13 -13.22
C MET A 66 -5.70 -0.13 -12.69
N SER A 67 -6.93 0.01 -12.17
CA SER A 67 -7.72 -1.15 -11.74
C SER A 67 -8.15 -2.01 -12.93
N LEU A 68 -8.45 -1.41 -14.08
CA LEU A 68 -8.63 -2.14 -15.34
C LEU A 68 -7.34 -2.83 -15.80
N GLN A 69 -6.16 -2.20 -15.72
CA GLN A 69 -4.88 -2.84 -16.03
C GLN A 69 -4.63 -4.08 -15.16
N HIS A 70 -5.03 -4.05 -13.89
CA HIS A 70 -5.03 -5.22 -12.98
C HIS A 70 -5.96 -6.35 -13.46
N GLU A 71 -7.20 -6.03 -13.86
CA GLU A 71 -8.12 -7.02 -14.44
C GLU A 71 -7.58 -7.61 -15.78
N LEU A 72 -6.94 -6.77 -16.60
CA LEU A 72 -6.35 -7.16 -17.89
C LEU A 72 -5.19 -8.16 -17.72
N LEU A 73 -4.29 -7.93 -16.75
CA LEU A 73 -3.10 -8.78 -16.52
C LEU A 73 -3.44 -10.18 -15.98
N HIS A 74 -4.60 -10.34 -15.33
CA HIS A 74 -5.12 -11.61 -14.81
C HIS A 74 -5.87 -12.47 -15.84
N GLY A 75 -6.07 -11.96 -17.06
CA GLY A 75 -6.62 -12.74 -18.18
C GLY A 75 -8.07 -12.41 -18.55
N HIS A 76 -8.55 -11.21 -18.23
CA HIS A 76 -9.86 -10.71 -18.66
C HIS A 76 -9.70 -9.51 -19.61
N PRO A 77 -10.66 -9.17 -20.48
CA PRO A 77 -11.85 -9.94 -20.83
C PRO A 77 -11.55 -11.15 -21.75
N THR A 78 -10.31 -11.33 -22.22
CA THR A 78 -9.98 -12.43 -23.15
C THR A 78 -8.93 -13.39 -22.60
N ARG A 79 -9.02 -14.66 -23.02
CA ARG A 79 -7.99 -15.68 -22.78
C ARG A 79 -6.65 -15.41 -23.49
N PHE A 80 -6.53 -14.32 -24.27
CA PHE A 80 -5.38 -14.01 -25.10
C PHE A 80 -4.62 -12.82 -24.48
N PRO A 81 -3.47 -13.04 -23.80
CA PRO A 81 -2.78 -11.98 -23.08
C PRO A 81 -2.39 -10.78 -23.94
N LEU A 82 -2.09 -11.01 -25.23
CA LEU A 82 -1.78 -9.93 -26.18
C LEU A 82 -2.99 -9.00 -26.41
N VAL A 83 -4.20 -9.53 -26.54
CA VAL A 83 -5.41 -8.73 -26.76
C VAL A 83 -5.71 -7.89 -25.53
N ASN A 84 -5.57 -8.46 -24.32
CA ASN A 84 -5.74 -7.70 -23.08
C ASN A 84 -4.65 -6.62 -22.94
N ALA A 85 -3.41 -6.93 -23.35
CA ALA A 85 -2.31 -5.98 -23.30
C ALA A 85 -2.53 -4.75 -24.20
N LEU A 86 -3.20 -4.88 -25.35
CA LEU A 86 -3.56 -3.72 -26.19
C LEU A 86 -4.41 -2.68 -25.45
N PHE A 87 -5.29 -3.11 -24.54
CA PHE A 87 -6.06 -2.24 -23.64
C PHE A 87 -5.31 -1.81 -22.37
N GLY A 88 -4.10 -2.33 -22.15
CA GLY A 88 -3.29 -2.07 -20.96
C GLY A 88 -2.07 -1.20 -21.22
N VAL A 89 -1.54 -1.16 -22.45
CA VAL A 89 -0.32 -0.39 -22.81
C VAL A 89 -0.53 1.12 -22.93
N ALA A 90 -1.78 1.61 -22.97
CA ALA A 90 -2.03 3.05 -23.06
C ALA A 90 -1.52 3.75 -21.78
N PRO A 91 -0.73 4.83 -21.88
CA PRO A 91 -0.05 5.44 -20.72
C PRO A 91 -0.97 6.42 -19.97
N LEU A 92 -2.27 6.12 -19.86
CA LEU A 92 -3.28 7.00 -19.25
C LEU A 92 -2.97 7.28 -17.76
N ALA A 93 -2.33 6.33 -17.06
CA ALA A 93 -1.86 6.46 -15.68
C ALA A 93 -0.36 6.86 -15.55
N VAL A 94 0.27 7.31 -16.65
CA VAL A 94 1.61 7.90 -16.74
C VAL A 94 2.80 6.99 -16.39
N TRP A 95 2.88 6.42 -15.19
CA TRP A 95 4.17 6.12 -14.56
C TRP A 95 4.76 4.74 -14.85
N PHE A 96 3.93 3.73 -15.15
CA PHE A 96 4.37 2.34 -15.20
C PHE A 96 3.99 1.64 -16.52
N PRO A 97 4.94 1.03 -17.25
CA PRO A 97 4.64 0.20 -18.39
C PRO A 97 3.83 -1.03 -18.01
N TYR A 98 2.85 -1.38 -18.83
CA TYR A 98 1.95 -2.51 -18.57
C TYR A 98 2.66 -3.85 -18.31
N ALA A 99 3.72 -4.16 -19.08
CA ALA A 99 4.46 -5.40 -18.91
C ALA A 99 5.24 -5.42 -17.58
N VAL A 100 5.83 -4.28 -17.18
CA VAL A 100 6.53 -4.12 -15.90
C VAL A 100 5.56 -4.23 -14.73
N TYR A 101 4.38 -3.61 -14.83
CA TYR A 101 3.33 -3.76 -13.82
C TYR A 101 2.86 -5.21 -13.73
N ARG A 102 2.60 -5.87 -14.86
CA ARG A 102 2.22 -7.28 -14.93
C ARG A 102 3.25 -8.22 -14.29
N GLU A 103 4.53 -8.05 -14.59
CA GLU A 103 5.58 -8.88 -13.99
C GLU A 103 5.76 -8.61 -12.49
N SER A 104 5.69 -7.35 -12.07
CA SER A 104 5.72 -6.99 -10.65
C SER A 104 4.56 -7.64 -9.90
N HIS A 105 3.34 -7.47 -10.41
CA HIS A 105 2.14 -7.96 -9.76
C HIS A 105 2.03 -9.49 -9.74
N LEU A 106 2.44 -10.17 -10.82
CA LEU A 106 2.45 -11.64 -10.82
C LEU A 106 3.51 -12.25 -9.88
N ARG A 107 4.58 -11.52 -9.53
CA ARG A 107 5.51 -11.93 -8.45
C ARG A 107 4.95 -11.64 -7.06
N HIS A 108 4.09 -10.63 -6.93
CA HIS A 108 3.39 -10.32 -5.69
C HIS A 108 2.32 -11.38 -5.32
N HIS A 109 1.76 -12.08 -6.30
CA HIS A 109 0.90 -13.29 -6.12
C HIS A 109 1.63 -14.55 -5.60
N ASP A 110 2.86 -14.42 -5.09
CA ASP A 110 3.55 -15.47 -4.34
C ASP A 110 3.28 -15.32 -2.83
N ASP A 111 2.12 -15.83 -2.39
CA ASP A 111 1.60 -15.71 -1.02
C ASP A 111 2.61 -16.08 0.08
N ALA A 112 3.47 -17.07 -0.18
CA ALA A 112 4.49 -17.52 0.75
C ALA A 112 5.49 -16.40 1.13
N HIS A 113 5.71 -15.47 0.20
CA HIS A 113 6.66 -14.36 0.27
C HIS A 113 6.03 -12.98 0.34
N LEU A 114 4.69 -12.86 0.38
CA LEU A 114 3.99 -11.62 0.67
C LEU A 114 4.60 -10.89 1.89
N THR A 115 4.72 -9.57 1.78
CA THR A 115 5.38 -8.64 2.71
C THR A 115 6.91 -8.70 2.78
N ASP A 116 7.59 -9.71 2.22
CA ASP A 116 9.06 -9.80 2.23
C ASP A 116 9.68 -8.70 1.34
N PRO A 117 10.42 -7.72 1.90
CA PRO A 117 10.96 -6.58 1.14
C PRO A 117 12.06 -6.96 0.12
N ALA A 118 12.51 -8.21 0.06
CA ALA A 118 13.44 -8.73 -0.94
C ALA A 118 12.75 -9.52 -2.07
N ARG A 119 11.50 -9.98 -1.88
CA ARG A 119 10.79 -10.88 -2.81
C ARG A 119 9.49 -10.30 -3.33
N ASP A 120 8.68 -9.72 -2.45
CA ASP A 120 7.44 -9.02 -2.76
C ASP A 120 7.75 -7.58 -3.24
N PRO A 121 7.54 -7.26 -4.53
CA PRO A 121 7.86 -5.94 -5.07
C PRO A 121 6.86 -4.84 -4.64
N GLU A 122 5.69 -5.20 -4.12
CA GLU A 122 4.69 -4.27 -3.60
C GLU A 122 4.80 -4.09 -2.07
N SER A 123 5.74 -4.82 -1.43
CA SER A 123 6.02 -4.69 0.01
C SER A 123 6.38 -3.27 0.42
N PHE A 124 5.66 -2.76 1.41
CA PHE A 124 5.92 -1.48 2.04
C PHE A 124 6.88 -1.57 3.24
N PHE A 125 7.38 -2.76 3.55
CA PHE A 125 8.43 -2.94 4.54
C PHE A 125 9.81 -2.60 3.95
N VAL A 126 10.84 -2.61 4.79
CA VAL A 126 12.25 -2.59 4.43
C VAL A 126 12.99 -3.68 5.19
N SER A 127 14.11 -4.17 4.64
CA SER A 127 14.98 -5.09 5.38
C SER A 127 15.65 -4.36 6.54
N ALA A 128 15.96 -5.10 7.61
CA ALA A 128 16.73 -4.61 8.75
C ALA A 128 18.04 -3.93 8.30
N GLU A 129 18.74 -4.53 7.35
CA GLU A 129 19.98 -3.99 6.79
C GLU A 129 19.78 -2.64 6.07
N ARG A 130 18.68 -2.47 5.32
CA ARG A 130 18.34 -1.20 4.66
C ARG A 130 17.90 -0.14 5.65
N TRP A 131 17.26 -0.54 6.75
CA TRP A 131 16.92 0.34 7.86
C TRP A 131 18.16 0.82 8.59
N GLU A 132 19.10 -0.08 8.89
CA GLU A 132 20.33 0.32 9.57
C GLU A 132 21.20 1.26 8.73
N ARG A 133 21.32 0.97 7.42
CA ARG A 133 21.99 1.86 6.46
C ARG A 133 21.24 3.17 6.16
N ALA A 134 19.99 3.34 6.61
CA ALA A 134 19.23 4.57 6.43
C ALA A 134 19.52 5.59 7.55
N GLY A 135 19.84 6.83 7.18
CA GLY A 135 19.92 7.95 8.13
C GLY A 135 18.54 8.38 8.66
N THR A 136 18.52 9.17 9.73
CA THR A 136 17.31 9.57 10.49
C THR A 136 16.18 10.11 9.60
N CYS A 137 16.49 10.94 8.61
CA CYS A 137 15.49 11.48 7.67
C CYS A 137 14.81 10.37 6.86
N LEU A 138 15.57 9.41 6.31
CA LEU A 138 15.02 8.32 5.52
C LEU A 138 14.26 7.30 6.39
N ARG A 139 14.72 7.04 7.63
CA ARG A 139 13.95 6.27 8.63
C ARG A 139 12.61 6.94 8.94
N ALA A 140 12.59 8.27 9.10
CA ALA A 140 11.36 9.04 9.31
C ALA A 140 10.42 9.00 8.08
N LEU A 141 10.94 9.10 6.86
CA LEU A 141 10.15 8.94 5.63
C LEU A 141 9.53 7.54 5.51
N PHE A 142 10.27 6.48 5.84
CA PHE A 142 9.72 5.11 5.88
C PHE A 142 8.61 4.97 6.92
N ALA A 143 8.78 5.53 8.12
CA ALA A 143 7.75 5.54 9.16
C ALA A 143 6.51 6.34 8.73
N PHE A 144 6.68 7.53 8.14
CA PHE A 144 5.58 8.35 7.65
C PHE A 144 4.80 7.66 6.52
N ARG A 145 5.49 7.01 5.57
CA ARG A 145 4.90 6.21 4.48
C ARG A 145 4.00 5.06 4.97
N ASN A 146 4.21 4.58 6.20
CA ASN A 146 3.39 3.57 6.85
C ASN A 146 2.16 4.14 7.59
N THR A 147 1.92 5.45 7.54
CA THR A 147 0.65 6.09 7.87
C THR A 147 -0.20 6.30 6.61
N LEU A 148 -1.53 6.46 6.73
CA LEU A 148 -2.38 6.71 5.57
C LEU A 148 -2.02 8.02 4.83
N PRO A 149 -1.83 9.17 5.49
CA PRO A 149 -1.40 10.41 4.84
C PRO A 149 -0.06 10.26 4.12
N GLY A 150 0.94 9.62 4.75
CA GLY A 150 2.22 9.38 4.08
C GLY A 150 2.10 8.40 2.91
N ARG A 151 1.25 7.37 3.00
CA ARG A 151 0.99 6.47 1.86
C ARG A 151 0.42 7.23 0.66
N VAL A 152 -0.53 8.13 0.88
CA VAL A 152 -1.15 8.93 -0.20
C VAL A 152 -0.20 10.02 -0.71
N LEU A 153 0.49 10.74 0.18
CA LEU A 153 1.30 11.91 -0.17
C LEU A 153 2.68 11.55 -0.72
N ILE A 154 3.41 10.59 -0.13
CA ILE A 154 4.78 10.23 -0.52
C ILE A 154 4.91 8.80 -1.07
N GLY A 155 3.91 7.94 -0.86
CA GLY A 155 3.91 6.57 -1.41
C GLY A 155 4.12 6.50 -2.93
N PRO A 156 3.43 7.32 -3.76
CA PRO A 156 3.66 7.36 -5.20
C PRO A 156 5.10 7.71 -5.57
N ALA A 157 5.71 8.71 -4.93
CA ALA A 157 7.13 9.04 -5.16
C ALA A 157 8.07 7.85 -4.85
N PHE A 158 7.80 7.10 -3.77
CA PHE A 158 8.54 5.87 -3.47
C PHE A 158 8.33 4.76 -4.51
N ALA A 159 7.12 4.61 -5.05
CA ALA A 159 6.80 3.62 -6.08
C ALA A 159 7.46 3.97 -7.43
N ILE A 160 7.40 5.24 -7.84
CA ILE A 160 8.07 5.77 -9.03
C ILE A 160 9.59 5.58 -8.90
N ALA A 161 10.20 6.06 -7.81
CA ALA A 161 11.64 5.93 -7.58
C ALA A 161 12.09 4.47 -7.36
N GLY A 162 11.23 3.58 -6.90
CA GLY A 162 11.46 2.13 -6.87
C GLY A 162 11.54 1.55 -8.27
N THR A 163 10.50 1.81 -9.06
CA THR A 163 10.32 1.25 -10.40
C THR A 163 11.36 1.77 -11.40
N LEU A 164 11.71 3.06 -11.35
CA LEU A 164 12.78 3.63 -12.20
C LEU A 164 14.17 3.08 -11.87
N ARG A 165 14.47 2.81 -10.59
CA ARG A 165 15.73 2.15 -10.20
C ARG A 165 15.75 0.67 -10.65
N GLY A 166 14.60 -0.01 -10.58
CA GLY A 166 14.43 -1.35 -11.15
C GLY A 166 14.69 -1.35 -12.66
N ALA A 167 14.06 -0.44 -13.39
CA ALA A 167 14.25 -0.24 -14.83
C ALA A 167 15.72 -0.04 -15.20
N ALA A 168 16.40 0.92 -14.56
CA ALA A 168 17.82 1.18 -14.77
C ALA A 168 18.67 -0.07 -14.49
N SER A 169 18.41 -0.79 -13.40
CA SER A 169 19.15 -2.02 -13.09
C SER A 169 18.88 -3.16 -14.09
N SER A 170 17.69 -3.27 -14.66
CA SER A 170 17.38 -4.28 -15.67
C SER A 170 18.05 -3.96 -17.01
N ILE A 171 18.04 -2.69 -17.41
CA ILE A 171 18.71 -2.20 -18.63
C ILE A 171 20.23 -2.41 -18.53
N VAL A 172 20.85 -2.06 -17.40
CA VAL A 172 22.30 -2.29 -17.15
C VAL A 172 22.66 -3.78 -17.16
N ARG A 173 21.72 -4.68 -16.83
CA ARG A 173 21.89 -6.14 -16.92
C ARG A 173 21.61 -6.72 -18.32
N GLY A 174 21.32 -5.88 -19.31
CA GLY A 174 21.05 -6.31 -20.68
C GLY A 174 19.65 -6.87 -20.93
N ASP A 175 18.66 -6.58 -20.07
CA ASP A 175 17.28 -7.00 -20.31
C ASP A 175 16.62 -6.15 -21.41
N LEU A 176 16.74 -6.65 -22.64
CA LEU A 176 16.15 -6.06 -23.84
C LEU A 176 14.60 -6.03 -23.80
N ARG A 177 13.95 -6.92 -23.04
CA ARG A 177 12.48 -6.94 -22.92
C ARG A 177 12.00 -5.81 -22.01
N ALA A 178 12.64 -5.63 -20.86
CA ALA A 178 12.41 -4.49 -20.00
C ALA A 178 12.70 -3.17 -20.75
N ALA A 179 13.86 -3.07 -21.41
CA ALA A 179 14.23 -1.91 -22.21
C ALA A 179 13.19 -1.58 -23.29
N GLY A 180 12.76 -2.58 -24.08
CA GLY A 180 11.73 -2.42 -25.10
C GLY A 180 10.38 -1.98 -24.54
N SER A 181 9.96 -2.53 -23.38
CA SER A 181 8.72 -2.10 -22.72
C SER A 181 8.78 -0.64 -22.23
N TRP A 182 9.93 -0.18 -21.75
CA TRP A 182 10.13 1.22 -21.35
C TRP A 182 10.19 2.16 -22.55
N ALA A 183 10.86 1.75 -23.63
CA ALA A 183 10.90 2.52 -24.88
C ALA A 183 9.51 2.70 -25.50
N LEU A 184 8.73 1.62 -25.60
CA LEU A 184 7.34 1.68 -26.09
C LEU A 184 6.47 2.59 -25.21
N HIS A 185 6.54 2.43 -23.89
CA HIS A 185 5.79 3.24 -22.94
C HIS A 185 6.17 4.73 -23.04
N GLY A 186 7.46 5.04 -23.13
CA GLY A 186 7.97 6.41 -23.30
C GLY A 186 7.51 7.04 -24.61
N ALA A 187 7.55 6.29 -25.73
CA ALA A 187 7.07 6.76 -27.02
C ALA A 187 5.55 7.04 -27.01
N LEU A 188 4.75 6.10 -26.49
CA LEU A 188 3.29 6.30 -26.33
C LEU A 188 2.97 7.48 -25.41
N LEU A 189 3.75 7.66 -24.33
CA LEU A 189 3.55 8.75 -23.37
C LEU A 189 3.90 10.10 -23.99
N ALA A 190 4.97 10.19 -24.78
CA ALA A 190 5.32 11.40 -25.53
C ALA A 190 4.23 11.80 -26.53
N VAL A 191 3.70 10.83 -27.31
CA VAL A 191 2.59 11.06 -28.24
C VAL A 191 1.31 11.50 -27.50
N LEU A 192 1.00 10.88 -26.35
CA LEU A 192 -0.16 11.26 -25.56
C LEU A 192 -0.03 12.67 -24.96
N ILE A 193 1.17 13.04 -24.50
CA ILE A 193 1.48 14.39 -23.98
C ILE A 193 1.32 15.45 -25.07
N ASP A 194 1.90 15.21 -26.26
CA ASP A 194 1.80 16.13 -27.40
C ASP A 194 0.33 16.34 -27.83
N TRP A 195 -0.45 15.25 -27.90
CA TRP A 195 -1.88 15.33 -28.18
C TRP A 195 -2.67 16.06 -27.07
N LEU A 196 -2.36 15.81 -25.80
CA LEU A 196 -3.01 16.47 -24.65
C LEU A 196 -2.74 17.98 -24.64
N ASP A 197 -1.51 18.39 -24.92
CA ASP A 197 -1.14 19.81 -24.97
C ASP A 197 -1.78 20.50 -26.18
N SER A 198 -1.56 19.97 -27.38
CA SER A 198 -2.03 20.57 -28.65
C SER A 198 -3.56 20.56 -28.83
N ARG A 199 -4.27 19.53 -28.33
CA ARG A 199 -5.73 19.40 -28.52
C ARG A 199 -6.55 19.75 -27.29
N CYS A 200 -6.05 19.45 -26.09
CA CYS A 200 -6.81 19.65 -24.85
C CYS A 200 -6.34 20.89 -24.07
N GLY A 201 -5.11 21.37 -24.29
CA GLY A 201 -4.45 22.39 -23.47
C GLY A 201 -3.97 21.84 -22.12
N ILE A 202 -3.75 20.53 -22.02
CA ILE A 202 -3.24 19.86 -20.82
C ILE A 202 -1.74 19.62 -21.02
N GLY A 203 -0.93 20.61 -20.61
CA GLY A 203 0.52 20.51 -20.72
C GLY A 203 1.12 19.38 -19.88
N TRP A 204 2.31 18.92 -20.28
CA TRP A 204 2.97 17.73 -19.72
C TRP A 204 3.03 17.71 -18.18
N PHE A 205 3.34 18.85 -17.54
CA PHE A 205 3.45 18.92 -16.08
C PHE A 205 2.10 18.67 -15.39
N ALA A 206 1.02 19.23 -15.94
CA ALA A 206 -0.35 19.01 -15.46
C ALA A 206 -0.78 17.55 -15.67
N PHE A 207 -0.35 16.90 -16.75
CA PHE A 207 -0.63 15.47 -16.93
C PHE A 207 0.17 14.59 -15.95
N LEU A 208 1.50 14.77 -15.85
CA LEU A 208 2.34 13.95 -14.96
C LEU A 208 1.94 14.09 -13.48
N PHE A 209 1.82 15.33 -12.99
CA PHE A 209 1.66 15.62 -11.57
C PHE A 209 0.24 16.04 -11.16
N GLY A 210 -0.61 16.47 -12.10
CA GLY A 210 -2.03 16.73 -11.86
C GLY A 210 -2.95 15.54 -12.14
N VAL A 211 -2.54 14.59 -13.00
CA VAL A 211 -3.30 13.36 -13.30
C VAL A 211 -2.58 12.10 -12.81
N GLY A 212 -1.34 11.87 -13.26
CA GLY A 212 -0.61 10.63 -12.97
C GLY A 212 -0.31 10.44 -11.48
N TYR A 213 0.28 11.45 -10.82
CA TYR A 213 0.60 11.35 -9.38
C TYR A 213 -0.66 11.19 -8.50
N PRO A 214 -1.76 11.97 -8.69
CA PRO A 214 -2.97 11.77 -7.91
C PRO A 214 -3.70 10.45 -8.22
N ALA A 215 -3.61 9.92 -9.45
CA ALA A 215 -4.11 8.59 -9.78
C ALA A 215 -3.40 7.50 -8.97
N LEU A 216 -2.06 7.56 -8.88
CA LEU A 216 -1.29 6.67 -7.99
C LEU A 216 -1.66 6.89 -6.52
N ALA A 217 -1.88 8.13 -6.08
CA ALA A 217 -2.24 8.46 -4.70
C ALA A 217 -3.62 7.89 -4.31
N LEU A 218 -4.59 7.94 -5.22
CA LEU A 218 -5.91 7.29 -5.07
C LEU A 218 -5.78 5.76 -5.06
N GLY A 219 -4.98 5.19 -5.98
CA GLY A 219 -4.68 3.75 -5.99
C GLY A 219 -3.98 3.28 -4.71
N ALA A 220 -3.15 4.14 -4.10
CA ALA A 220 -2.46 3.86 -2.85
C ALA A 220 -3.39 3.79 -1.62
N ILE A 221 -4.64 4.25 -1.73
CA ILE A 221 -5.68 4.02 -0.72
C ILE A 221 -6.10 2.55 -0.72
N ARG A 222 -6.24 1.93 -1.90
CA ARG A 222 -6.57 0.50 -2.06
C ARG A 222 -5.49 -0.36 -1.41
N SER A 223 -4.22 -0.08 -1.73
CA SER A 223 -3.05 -0.83 -1.25
C SER A 223 -2.56 -0.47 0.15
N PHE A 224 -3.27 0.41 0.85
CA PHE A 224 -2.92 0.75 2.22
C PHE A 224 -3.41 -0.34 3.17
N HIS A 225 -2.47 -1.03 3.84
CA HIS A 225 -2.77 -2.14 4.74
C HIS A 225 -3.57 -3.27 4.06
N GLU A 226 -3.38 -3.48 2.76
CA GLU A 226 -3.96 -4.64 2.07
C GLU A 226 -3.25 -5.95 2.45
N HIS A 227 -1.99 -5.84 2.90
CA HIS A 227 -1.29 -6.90 3.61
C HIS A 227 -0.79 -6.46 5.00
N ARG A 228 -0.70 -7.45 5.90
CA ARG A 228 -0.05 -7.38 7.20
C ARG A 228 1.02 -8.47 7.32
N GLU A 229 1.95 -8.29 8.26
CA GLU A 229 2.84 -9.37 8.66
C GLU A 229 2.04 -10.40 9.49
N ALA A 230 2.15 -11.68 9.14
CA ALA A 230 1.55 -12.80 9.84
C ALA A 230 2.31 -14.10 9.54
N ALA A 231 2.27 -15.06 10.48
CA ALA A 231 2.95 -16.34 10.32
C ALA A 231 2.34 -17.16 9.17
N ASP A 232 1.02 -17.38 9.21
CA ASP A 232 0.26 -18.00 8.13
C ASP A 232 0.09 -17.02 6.94
N PRO A 233 0.48 -17.38 5.70
CA PRO A 233 0.20 -16.59 4.51
C PRO A 233 -1.28 -16.18 4.33
N ALA A 234 -2.22 -17.06 4.71
CA ALA A 234 -3.66 -16.80 4.57
C ALA A 234 -4.15 -15.65 5.48
N GLU A 235 -3.43 -15.39 6.58
CA GLU A 235 -3.67 -14.29 7.49
C GLU A 235 -3.02 -12.97 7.04
N ARG A 236 -2.20 -12.98 5.98
CA ARG A 236 -1.50 -11.77 5.53
C ARG A 236 -2.37 -10.83 4.73
N THR A 237 -3.42 -11.31 4.05
CA THR A 237 -4.17 -10.53 3.05
C THR A 237 -5.56 -10.12 3.55
N VAL A 238 -5.92 -8.86 3.32
CA VAL A 238 -7.11 -8.23 3.89
C VAL A 238 -8.40 -8.59 3.16
N ILE A 239 -9.52 -8.42 3.86
CA ILE A 239 -10.84 -8.23 3.26
C ILE A 239 -11.36 -6.83 3.60
N ASN A 240 -11.80 -6.06 2.61
CA ASN A 240 -12.35 -4.74 2.83
C ASN A 240 -13.79 -4.68 2.26
N GLU A 241 -14.77 -4.70 3.15
CA GLU A 241 -16.21 -4.65 2.86
C GLU A 241 -16.62 -3.23 2.47
N ALA A 242 -16.11 -2.78 1.32
CA ALA A 242 -16.17 -1.41 0.89
C ALA A 242 -17.53 -1.03 0.26
N GLY A 243 -17.91 0.25 0.40
CA GLY A 243 -19.08 0.81 -0.26
C GLY A 243 -18.99 0.78 -1.79
N TRP A 244 -20.15 0.90 -2.45
CA TRP A 244 -20.30 0.70 -3.90
C TRP A 244 -19.32 1.53 -4.76
N PHE A 245 -19.02 2.77 -4.37
CA PHE A 245 -18.09 3.65 -5.07
C PHE A 245 -16.68 3.04 -5.15
N TRP A 246 -16.13 2.63 -4.00
CA TRP A 246 -14.81 1.99 -3.91
C TRP A 246 -14.79 0.62 -4.57
N ARG A 247 -15.92 -0.10 -4.54
CA ARG A 247 -16.09 -1.38 -5.24
C ARG A 247 -16.10 -1.22 -6.77
N LEU A 248 -16.59 -0.09 -7.29
CA LEU A 248 -16.49 0.21 -8.71
C LEU A 248 -15.08 0.72 -9.08
N LEU A 249 -14.54 1.68 -8.33
CA LEU A 249 -13.24 2.29 -8.59
C LEU A 249 -12.08 1.27 -8.56
N PHE A 250 -12.10 0.36 -7.60
CA PHE A 250 -11.08 -0.69 -7.44
C PHE A 250 -11.54 -2.07 -7.95
N LEU A 251 -12.62 -2.12 -8.74
CA LEU A 251 -13.14 -3.34 -9.37
C LEU A 251 -13.23 -4.53 -8.39
N ASN A 252 -13.88 -4.32 -7.25
CA ASN A 252 -14.03 -5.28 -6.15
C ASN A 252 -12.72 -5.92 -5.62
N ASN A 253 -11.51 -5.46 -6.01
CA ASN A 253 -10.23 -5.96 -5.49
C ASN A 253 -10.04 -5.66 -3.98
N ASN A 254 -10.97 -4.92 -3.40
CA ASN A 254 -11.17 -4.74 -1.96
C ASN A 254 -11.36 -6.08 -1.23
N TYR A 255 -11.93 -7.10 -1.89
CA TYR A 255 -11.95 -8.48 -1.41
C TYR A 255 -10.60 -9.17 -1.69
N HIS A 256 -9.50 -8.56 -1.27
CA HIS A 256 -8.16 -8.85 -1.79
C HIS A 256 -7.70 -10.29 -1.49
N LEU A 257 -8.07 -10.85 -0.32
CA LEU A 257 -7.87 -12.26 -0.01
C LEU A 257 -8.55 -13.20 -1.02
N VAL A 258 -9.80 -12.90 -1.40
CA VAL A 258 -10.56 -13.69 -2.37
C VAL A 258 -9.90 -13.61 -3.75
N HIS A 259 -9.29 -12.46 -4.07
CA HIS A 259 -8.52 -12.28 -5.29
C HIS A 259 -7.19 -13.06 -5.27
N HIS A 260 -6.44 -13.07 -4.16
CA HIS A 260 -5.22 -13.90 -4.01
C HIS A 260 -5.52 -15.39 -4.08
N ASP A 261 -6.56 -15.85 -3.38
CA ASP A 261 -7.00 -17.24 -3.45
C ASP A 261 -7.49 -17.60 -4.87
N LEU A 262 -8.15 -16.67 -5.60
CA LEU A 262 -8.82 -16.96 -6.86
C LEU A 262 -8.53 -15.90 -7.98
N PRO A 263 -7.27 -15.74 -8.43
CA PRO A 263 -6.85 -14.59 -9.27
C PRO A 263 -7.46 -14.55 -10.67
N HIS A 264 -8.00 -15.67 -11.16
CA HIS A 264 -8.69 -15.78 -12.46
C HIS A 264 -10.21 -15.57 -12.39
N VAL A 265 -10.72 -15.13 -11.24
CA VAL A 265 -12.11 -14.69 -11.07
C VAL A 265 -12.21 -13.24 -11.55
N PRO A 266 -13.09 -12.92 -12.50
CA PRO A 266 -13.25 -11.56 -12.99
C PRO A 266 -13.85 -10.69 -11.89
N TRP A 267 -13.46 -9.41 -11.88
CA TRP A 267 -13.81 -8.44 -10.86
C TRP A 267 -15.30 -8.43 -10.43
N PHE A 268 -16.21 -8.64 -11.38
CA PHE A 268 -17.66 -8.58 -11.13
C PHE A 268 -18.22 -9.81 -10.40
N ALA A 269 -17.46 -10.89 -10.27
CA ALA A 269 -17.87 -12.13 -9.60
C ALA A 269 -17.34 -12.26 -8.16
N LEU A 270 -16.22 -11.58 -7.83
CA LEU A 270 -15.60 -11.59 -6.50
C LEU A 270 -16.59 -11.38 -5.34
N PRO A 271 -17.52 -10.39 -5.37
CA PRO A 271 -18.44 -10.16 -4.25
C PRO A 271 -19.37 -11.35 -4.01
N GLY A 272 -19.92 -11.95 -5.08
CA GLY A 272 -20.84 -13.08 -4.94
C GLY A 272 -20.18 -14.36 -4.42
N ILE A 273 -18.88 -14.53 -4.67
CA ILE A 273 -18.07 -15.62 -4.10
C ILE A 273 -17.75 -15.33 -2.64
N TYR A 274 -17.42 -14.08 -2.30
CA TYR A 274 -17.21 -13.66 -0.92
C TYR A 274 -18.45 -13.86 -0.05
N GLU A 275 -19.60 -13.28 -0.42
CA GLU A 275 -20.80 -13.30 0.44
C GLU A 275 -21.27 -14.73 0.76
N LYS A 276 -21.19 -15.65 -0.21
CA LYS A 276 -21.52 -17.08 0.00
C LYS A 276 -20.63 -17.79 1.01
N ALA A 277 -19.36 -17.39 1.10
CA ALA A 277 -18.34 -18.04 1.91
C ALA A 277 -17.76 -17.12 3.01
N ARG A 278 -18.46 -16.02 3.32
CA ARG A 278 -17.99 -14.94 4.19
C ARG A 278 -17.45 -15.44 5.55
N PRO A 279 -18.14 -16.32 6.30
CA PRO A 279 -17.61 -16.85 7.56
C PRO A 279 -16.31 -17.63 7.40
N ALA A 280 -16.16 -18.40 6.33
CA ALA A 280 -14.98 -19.21 6.06
C ALA A 280 -13.77 -18.32 5.67
N TYR A 281 -14.00 -17.28 4.84
CA TYR A 281 -12.97 -16.30 4.53
C TYR A 281 -12.51 -15.49 5.75
N LEU A 282 -13.44 -15.04 6.61
CA LEU A 282 -13.10 -14.31 7.84
C LEU A 282 -12.35 -15.19 8.86
N LYS A 283 -12.65 -16.49 8.91
CA LYS A 283 -11.86 -17.46 9.68
C LYS A 283 -10.46 -17.62 9.08
N ARG A 284 -10.35 -17.75 7.76
CA ARG A 284 -9.09 -17.95 7.01
C ARG A 284 -8.11 -16.79 7.19
N CYS A 285 -8.57 -15.54 7.18
CA CYS A 285 -7.70 -14.38 7.46
C CYS A 285 -7.61 -13.98 8.94
N ASN A 286 -8.11 -14.81 9.87
CA ASN A 286 -8.10 -14.54 11.31
C ASN A 286 -8.62 -13.14 11.64
N GLY A 287 -9.82 -12.83 11.12
CA GLY A 287 -10.51 -11.56 11.33
C GLY A 287 -9.85 -10.33 10.70
N PHE A 288 -8.88 -10.49 9.78
CA PHE A 288 -8.23 -9.36 9.11
C PHE A 288 -9.15 -8.70 8.07
N MET A 289 -10.07 -7.87 8.58
CA MET A 289 -11.11 -7.22 7.80
C MET A 289 -11.33 -5.76 8.20
N TYR A 290 -11.71 -4.93 7.22
CA TYR A 290 -12.23 -3.58 7.41
C TYR A 290 -13.65 -3.44 6.86
N ALA A 291 -14.53 -2.83 7.64
CA ALA A 291 -15.88 -2.41 7.21
C ALA A 291 -15.81 -1.14 6.35
N GLY A 292 -15.07 -1.21 5.24
CA GLY A 292 -14.86 -0.12 4.30
C GLY A 292 -13.64 0.77 4.57
N TYR A 293 -13.19 1.45 3.51
CA TYR A 293 -12.07 2.40 3.53
C TYR A 293 -12.21 3.52 4.57
N TRP A 294 -13.43 3.94 4.91
CA TRP A 294 -13.64 4.95 5.95
C TRP A 294 -13.38 4.42 7.37
N ALA A 295 -13.78 3.17 7.66
CA ALA A 295 -13.45 2.52 8.93
C ALA A 295 -11.94 2.29 9.06
N MET A 296 -11.29 1.86 7.98
CA MET A 296 -9.83 1.74 7.89
C MET A 296 -9.14 3.10 8.12
N ALA A 297 -9.57 4.15 7.42
CA ALA A 297 -9.01 5.49 7.55
C ALA A 297 -9.17 6.04 8.98
N ARG A 298 -10.36 5.94 9.59
CA ARG A 298 -10.58 6.36 10.99
C ARG A 298 -9.69 5.62 11.99
N ARG A 299 -9.37 4.34 11.75
CA ARG A 299 -8.49 3.54 12.61
C ARG A 299 -6.99 3.84 12.40
N LEU A 300 -6.60 4.32 11.22
CA LEU A 300 -5.19 4.39 10.78
C LEU A 300 -4.74 5.77 10.26
N ALA A 301 -5.56 6.82 10.40
CA ALA A 301 -5.26 8.16 9.87
C ALA A 301 -3.93 8.74 10.36
N PHE A 302 -3.56 8.50 11.63
CA PHE A 302 -2.32 8.99 12.22
C PHE A 302 -1.52 7.90 12.96
N ALA A 303 -1.98 6.64 12.89
CA ALA A 303 -1.25 5.50 13.41
C ALA A 303 -0.44 4.84 12.28
N ALA A 304 0.81 4.49 12.55
CA ALA A 304 1.57 3.64 11.63
C ALA A 304 0.97 2.24 11.62
N VAL A 305 0.72 1.70 10.43
CA VAL A 305 0.17 0.35 10.21
C VAL A 305 1.02 -0.74 10.81
N ALA A 306 2.34 -0.62 10.63
CA ALA A 306 3.35 -1.50 11.15
C ALA A 306 4.67 -0.74 11.24
N HIS A 307 5.59 -1.23 12.08
CA HIS A 307 6.98 -0.78 12.05
C HIS A 307 7.58 -1.01 10.64
N PRO A 308 8.40 -0.10 10.08
CA PRO A 308 8.88 -0.26 8.70
C PRO A 308 9.75 -1.49 8.44
N VAL A 309 10.39 -2.06 9.47
CA VAL A 309 11.28 -3.22 9.32
C VAL A 309 10.50 -4.53 9.36
N HIS A 310 10.74 -5.40 8.38
CA HIS A 310 10.09 -6.71 8.29
C HIS A 310 10.65 -7.72 9.30
N VAL A 311 9.80 -8.34 10.11
CA VAL A 311 10.21 -9.18 11.26
C VAL A 311 11.09 -10.36 10.88
N ARG A 312 10.88 -11.02 9.73
CA ARG A 312 11.78 -12.10 9.27
C ARG A 312 13.19 -11.60 8.97
N THR A 313 13.35 -10.34 8.56
CA THR A 313 14.68 -9.71 8.42
C THR A 313 15.24 -9.18 9.74
N SER A 314 14.37 -8.93 10.73
CA SER A 314 14.73 -8.56 12.11
C SER A 314 15.19 -9.75 12.95
N ALA A 315 15.25 -10.99 12.44
CA ALA A 315 15.73 -12.14 13.20
C ALA A 315 17.20 -12.02 13.67
N GLY A 316 17.99 -11.10 13.07
CA GLY A 316 19.32 -10.69 13.55
C GLY A 316 19.33 -9.49 14.51
N ILE A 317 18.17 -8.88 14.79
CA ILE A 317 17.99 -7.74 15.70
C ILE A 317 16.93 -8.12 16.74
N LEU A 318 17.38 -8.72 17.85
CA LEU A 318 16.55 -9.10 18.99
C LEU A 318 15.71 -7.91 19.50
N HIS A 319 14.42 -7.89 19.13
CA HIS A 319 13.46 -6.98 19.75
C HIS A 319 12.58 -7.79 20.73
N ARG A 320 12.62 -7.41 22.01
CA ARG A 320 11.71 -7.93 23.04
C ARG A 320 10.25 -7.75 22.58
N PRO A 321 9.37 -8.73 22.80
CA PRO A 321 7.96 -8.61 22.42
C PRO A 321 7.28 -7.50 23.24
N ALA A 322 6.47 -6.69 22.56
CA ALA A 322 5.57 -5.76 23.24
C ALA A 322 4.47 -6.57 23.93
N VAL A 323 4.42 -6.50 25.26
CA VAL A 323 3.38 -7.17 26.06
C VAL A 323 2.03 -6.52 25.74
N SER A 324 1.04 -7.35 25.43
CA SER A 324 -0.34 -6.95 25.25
C SER A 324 -0.94 -6.41 26.56
N GLY A 325 -1.30 -5.14 26.61
CA GLY A 325 -2.03 -4.59 27.76
C GLY A 325 -2.23 -3.08 27.78
N THR A 326 -3.51 -2.68 27.84
CA THR A 326 -4.04 -1.36 28.26
C THR A 326 -3.73 -0.11 27.41
N HIS A 327 -4.70 0.81 27.42
CA HIS A 327 -4.73 2.02 26.60
C HIS A 327 -3.64 3.04 27.01
N ALA A 328 -2.68 3.30 26.12
CA ALA A 328 -1.75 4.42 26.27
C ALA A 328 -2.44 5.74 25.89
N THR A 329 -2.71 6.59 26.88
CA THR A 329 -3.16 7.97 26.67
C THR A 329 -2.00 8.87 26.22
N ALA A 330 -2.31 10.05 25.67
CA ALA A 330 -1.36 10.93 24.98
C ALA A 330 -0.10 11.34 25.78
N ALA A 331 -0.13 11.23 27.13
CA ALA A 331 1.01 11.50 27.99
C ALA A 331 2.20 10.54 27.76
N GLY A 332 1.95 9.28 27.36
CA GLY A 332 3.01 8.28 27.18
C GLY A 332 3.98 8.59 26.03
N ILE A 333 3.51 9.27 24.98
CA ILE A 333 4.30 9.59 23.80
C ILE A 333 5.31 10.72 24.09
N ALA A 334 4.94 11.68 24.95
CA ALA A 334 5.80 12.81 25.32
C ALA A 334 7.09 12.39 26.06
N ALA A 335 7.05 11.27 26.81
CA ALA A 335 8.21 10.74 27.52
C ALA A 335 9.29 10.19 26.56
N ILE A 336 8.86 9.50 25.49
CA ILE A 336 9.77 8.88 24.50
C ILE A 336 10.51 9.96 23.71
N VAL A 337 9.83 11.06 23.36
CA VAL A 337 10.44 12.17 22.61
C VAL A 337 11.52 12.92 23.42
N ARG A 338 11.42 12.96 24.76
CA ARG A 338 12.46 13.59 25.60
C ARG A 338 13.72 12.73 25.79
N ALA A 339 13.68 11.44 25.49
CA ALA A 339 14.85 10.55 25.62
C ALA A 339 15.86 10.68 24.47
N VAL A 340 15.51 11.37 23.38
CA VAL A 340 16.33 11.48 22.16
C VAL A 340 16.78 12.92 21.93
N GLN A 341 17.56 13.45 22.87
CA GLN A 341 18.42 14.63 22.61
C GLN A 341 19.89 14.30 22.88
N PRO A 342 20.82 14.72 22.01
CA PRO A 342 22.24 14.45 22.19
C PRO A 342 22.80 15.28 23.35
N ARG A 343 23.59 14.64 24.23
CA ARG A 343 24.33 15.34 25.28
C ARG A 343 25.40 16.23 24.65
N LYS A 344 25.51 17.48 25.09
CA LYS A 344 26.64 18.37 24.74
C LYS A 344 27.96 17.82 25.30
N PRO A 345 29.09 17.97 24.59
CA PRO A 345 30.40 17.66 25.17
C PRO A 345 30.80 18.73 26.20
N CYS A 346 31.31 18.29 27.36
CA CYS A 346 31.88 19.18 28.36
C CYS A 346 33.33 19.55 28.00
N LEU A 347 33.61 20.85 27.91
CA LEU A 347 34.96 21.40 28.07
C LEU A 347 35.24 21.60 29.57
N PRO A 348 36.47 21.37 30.05
CA PRO A 348 36.83 21.61 31.44
C PRO A 348 37.16 23.10 31.68
N PRO A 349 36.72 23.71 32.79
CA PRO A 349 37.26 24.99 33.25
C PRO A 349 38.52 24.79 34.11
N SER A 350 39.42 25.78 34.07
CA SER A 350 40.52 25.98 35.03
C SER A 350 40.45 27.43 35.55
N PRO A 351 41.26 27.85 36.53
CA PRO A 351 40.80 27.93 37.92
C PRO A 351 40.63 29.38 38.43
N GLY A 352 39.76 29.57 39.43
CA GLY A 352 39.45 30.91 39.98
C GLY A 352 39.00 30.89 41.43
N HIS A 353 39.90 31.35 42.31
CA HIS A 353 39.79 31.55 43.75
C HIS A 353 38.44 31.94 44.42
N ALA A 354 38.17 31.25 45.55
CA ALA A 354 38.06 31.80 46.92
C ALA A 354 36.72 31.80 47.69
N ARG A 355 36.83 31.16 48.88
CA ARG A 355 36.30 31.53 50.22
C ARG A 355 34.81 31.34 50.56
N ARG A 356 34.64 30.44 51.55
CA ARG A 356 33.95 30.60 52.87
C ARG A 356 32.41 30.80 52.88
N ALA A 357 31.67 30.30 53.88
CA ALA A 357 31.99 29.43 55.03
C ALA A 357 30.69 28.90 55.69
N GLN A 358 30.79 27.80 56.46
CA GLN A 358 30.03 27.52 57.71
C GLN A 358 28.48 27.42 57.63
N SER A 359 27.75 26.71 58.50
CA SER A 359 28.01 25.59 59.43
C SER A 359 26.69 25.28 60.17
N ALA A 360 26.38 24.02 60.49
CA ALA A 360 25.70 23.56 61.73
C ALA A 360 25.21 22.09 61.59
N SER A 361 24.91 21.44 62.72
CA SER A 361 24.76 19.98 62.86
C SER A 361 23.47 19.59 63.64
N PRO A 362 23.09 18.29 63.71
CA PRO A 362 21.75 17.78 64.04
C PRO A 362 21.68 17.33 65.55
N PRO A 363 20.90 16.33 66.04
CA PRO A 363 19.77 15.54 65.51
C PRO A 363 18.47 15.78 66.35
N PRO A 364 17.75 14.85 67.07
CA PRO A 364 17.93 13.42 67.40
C PRO A 364 17.00 12.46 66.59
N SER A 365 16.53 11.36 67.21
CA SER A 365 15.80 10.21 66.62
C SER A 365 14.80 9.59 67.61
N ALA A 366 13.72 8.92 67.15
CA ALA A 366 13.04 7.86 67.94
C ALA A 366 12.12 6.90 67.12
N HIS A 367 12.46 5.61 67.14
CA HIS A 367 11.61 4.39 67.26
C HIS A 367 10.14 4.30 66.79
N SER A 368 9.83 3.23 66.03
CA SER A 368 9.02 2.04 66.46
C SER A 368 7.94 1.54 65.47
N ALA A 369 7.70 0.22 65.54
CA ALA A 369 6.56 -0.59 65.04
C ALA A 369 6.24 -0.54 63.51
N ALA A 370 6.41 -1.60 62.70
CA ALA A 370 5.96 -3.00 62.80
C ALA A 370 4.46 -3.25 62.54
N ARG A 371 4.13 -3.73 61.32
CA ARG A 371 3.49 -5.05 61.11
C ARG A 371 3.41 -5.43 59.64
N ALA A 372 3.66 -6.71 59.36
CA ALA A 372 3.39 -7.33 58.07
C ALA A 372 1.93 -7.83 58.00
N LEU A 373 1.41 -8.04 56.79
CA LEU A 373 0.39 -9.06 56.49
C LEU A 373 0.46 -9.44 55.00
N PHE A 374 0.94 -10.65 54.72
CA PHE A 374 0.68 -11.37 53.47
C PHE A 374 -0.74 -11.95 53.50
N GLY A 375 -1.38 -12.18 52.34
CA GLY A 375 -2.50 -13.13 52.31
C GLY A 375 -3.46 -13.09 51.12
N ARG A 376 -3.08 -13.77 50.03
CA ARG A 376 -3.90 -14.65 49.16
C ARG A 376 -5.37 -14.31 48.78
N GLN A 377 -5.63 -14.50 47.48
CA GLN A 377 -6.75 -15.26 46.88
C GLN A 377 -8.18 -14.99 47.41
N THR A 378 -9.00 -14.31 46.60
CA THR A 378 -9.80 -14.96 45.54
C THR A 378 -9.96 -14.01 44.36
#